data_AF-A0A662FVQ2-F1
#
_entry.id   AF-A0A662FVQ2-F1
#
_cell.length_a   1.000
_cell.length_b   1.000
_cell.length_c   1.000
_cell.angle_alpha   90.00
_cell.angle_beta   90.00
_cell.angle_gamma   90.00
#
_symmetry.space_group_name_H-M   'P 1'
#
loop_
_entity.id
_entity.type
_entity.pdbx_description
1 polymer ?
#
loop_
_entity_poly.entity_id
_entity_poly.type
_entity_poly.pdbx_seq_one_letter_code
_entity_poly.pdbx_strand_id
1 'polypeptide(L)'
;MKHYPRMLTPNTPRFNPVELAKVTESIVCRNDSRKYTAFYVAGVYRGISTGYAVGCCLRCFFCWSGWSRDFPELYGRFYTPRDVFKRLCEAAKEYRIRKARISGCEPTLCRGHLLKLLELVESSEFNIFILETNGILFGADKSYVRDISKFTKVYVRVSLKAGNPRAFSHRTGALPDFFELPFKAIEYLIDYGVRFHVAAMTDPRIMPAGERVELLNRLRDIDPKLAKYLEEELCDPYDATIVRMSIFGIDPVKFYKYSLP
;
A
#
# COMPACT_ATOMS: atom_id res chain seq x y z
N MET A 1 -0.72 -17.48 -13.64
CA MET A 1 -1.88 -16.60 -13.90
C MET A 1 -2.07 -16.42 -15.40
N LYS A 2 -3.26 -16.67 -15.98
CA LYS A 2 -3.50 -16.60 -17.44
C LYS A 2 -3.53 -15.16 -18.00
N HIS A 3 -4.02 -14.19 -17.23
CA HIS A 3 -4.07 -12.78 -17.61
C HIS A 3 -3.72 -11.91 -16.41
N TYR A 4 -2.89 -10.87 -16.60
CA TYR A 4 -2.56 -9.90 -15.56
C TYR A 4 -3.75 -8.96 -15.32
N PRO A 5 -4.38 -8.95 -14.12
CA PRO A 5 -5.49 -8.08 -13.81
C PRO A 5 -5.06 -6.62 -13.93
N ARG A 6 -5.83 -5.83 -14.68
CA ARG A 6 -5.68 -4.37 -14.80
C ARG A 6 -6.70 -3.70 -13.89
N MET A 7 -7.36 -2.67 -14.36
CA MET A 7 -8.51 -2.07 -13.66
C MET A 7 -9.65 -3.09 -13.55
N LEU A 8 -10.36 -3.09 -12.42
CA LEU A 8 -11.50 -3.96 -12.22
C LEU A 8 -12.69 -3.48 -13.02
N THR A 9 -13.37 -4.42 -13.65
CA THR A 9 -14.72 -4.29 -14.18
C THR A 9 -15.67 -5.15 -13.33
N PRO A 10 -16.99 -4.99 -13.42
CA PRO A 10 -17.94 -5.88 -12.74
C PRO A 10 -17.72 -7.37 -13.02
N ASN A 11 -17.20 -7.69 -14.22
CA ASN A 11 -17.01 -9.05 -14.70
C ASN A 11 -15.58 -9.58 -14.51
N THR A 12 -14.68 -8.79 -13.91
CA THR A 12 -13.29 -9.23 -13.70
C THR A 12 -13.25 -10.41 -12.75
N PRO A 13 -12.68 -11.57 -13.14
CA PRO A 13 -12.52 -12.72 -12.25
C PRO A 13 -11.66 -12.36 -11.04
N ARG A 14 -12.02 -12.91 -9.88
CA ARG A 14 -11.22 -12.73 -8.66
C ARG A 14 -9.89 -13.48 -8.80
N PHE A 15 -8.85 -12.97 -8.15
CA PHE A 15 -7.49 -13.50 -8.26
C PHE A 15 -6.84 -13.72 -6.90
N ASN A 16 -5.83 -14.58 -6.87
CA ASN A 16 -4.95 -14.72 -5.72
C ASN A 16 -3.97 -13.53 -5.69
N PRO A 17 -4.02 -12.65 -4.67
CA PRO A 17 -3.15 -11.48 -4.61
C PRO A 17 -1.69 -11.84 -4.33
N VAL A 18 -1.39 -12.98 -3.68
CA VAL A 18 -0.01 -13.47 -3.49
C VAL A 18 0.57 -13.95 -4.82
N GLU A 19 -0.23 -14.61 -5.67
CA GLU A 19 0.20 -14.95 -7.04
C GLU A 19 0.40 -13.69 -7.88
N LEU A 20 -0.53 -12.71 -7.79
CA LEU A 20 -0.39 -11.43 -8.49
C LEU A 20 0.87 -10.68 -8.05
N ALA A 21 1.23 -10.74 -6.77
CA ALA A 21 2.48 -10.18 -6.27
C ALA A 21 3.69 -10.77 -7.01
N LYS A 22 3.79 -12.10 -7.11
CA LYS A 22 4.88 -12.79 -7.83
C LYS A 22 4.96 -12.37 -9.31
N VAL A 23 3.82 -12.33 -10.00
CA VAL A 23 3.77 -11.90 -11.40
C VAL A 23 4.16 -10.43 -11.53
N THR A 24 3.70 -9.56 -10.62
CA THR A 24 4.07 -8.14 -10.61
C THR A 24 5.57 -7.98 -10.38
N GLU A 25 6.15 -8.72 -9.45
CA GLU A 25 7.59 -8.73 -9.18
C GLU A 25 8.42 -9.12 -10.42
N SER A 26 7.97 -10.09 -11.23
CA SER A 26 8.68 -10.40 -12.48
C SER A 26 8.69 -9.27 -13.52
N ILE A 27 7.80 -8.27 -13.37
CA ILE A 27 7.73 -7.09 -14.25
C ILE A 27 8.52 -5.91 -13.64
N VAL A 28 8.41 -5.71 -12.33
CA VAL A 28 8.92 -4.51 -11.65
C VAL A 28 10.22 -4.71 -10.89
N CYS A 29 10.69 -5.96 -10.74
CA CYS A 29 11.96 -6.33 -10.14
C CYS A 29 12.91 -6.91 -11.19
N ARG A 30 14.19 -6.55 -11.10
CA ARG A 30 15.26 -7.15 -11.90
C ARG A 30 16.54 -7.13 -11.09
N ASN A 31 17.12 -8.30 -10.81
CA ASN A 31 18.22 -8.46 -9.87
C ASN A 31 17.87 -7.82 -8.52
N ASP A 32 18.63 -6.83 -8.05
CA ASP A 32 18.32 -6.05 -6.86
C ASP A 32 17.61 -4.71 -7.17
N SER A 33 17.29 -4.45 -8.44
CA SER A 33 16.66 -3.22 -8.88
C SER A 33 15.13 -3.31 -8.90
N ARG A 34 14.48 -2.15 -8.70
CA ARG A 34 13.03 -2.00 -8.75
C ARG A 34 12.63 -0.80 -9.61
N LYS A 35 11.46 -0.87 -10.24
CA LYS A 35 10.90 0.24 -11.02
C LYS A 35 10.36 1.39 -10.17
N TYR A 36 10.78 2.61 -10.50
CA TYR A 36 10.24 3.88 -9.97
C TYR A 36 9.90 4.85 -11.10
N THR A 37 8.88 5.68 -10.92
CA THR A 37 8.46 6.72 -11.88
C THR A 37 8.98 8.11 -11.50
N ALA A 38 9.14 8.40 -10.22
CA ALA A 38 9.53 9.72 -9.75
C ALA A 38 10.17 9.69 -8.35
N PHE A 39 10.90 10.76 -8.03
CA PHE A 39 11.42 11.06 -6.71
C PHE A 39 11.16 12.53 -6.42
N TYR A 40 10.51 12.83 -5.30
CA TYR A 40 10.12 14.20 -4.95
C TYR A 40 9.79 14.31 -3.45
N VAL A 41 9.64 15.54 -2.94
CA VAL A 41 9.10 15.77 -1.59
C VAL A 41 7.60 15.96 -1.65
N ALA A 42 6.86 15.12 -0.93
CA ALA A 42 5.42 15.27 -0.78
C ALA A 42 5.10 16.07 0.50
N GLY A 43 4.05 16.90 0.47
CA GLY A 43 3.64 17.72 1.64
C GLY A 43 3.08 16.92 2.82
N VAL A 44 2.63 15.68 2.58
CA VAL A 44 2.12 14.78 3.63
C VAL A 44 3.18 14.52 4.71
N TYR A 45 2.73 14.18 5.92
CA TYR A 45 3.58 14.01 7.08
C TYR A 45 4.45 15.25 7.40
N ARG A 46 4.03 16.47 7.02
CA ARG A 46 4.81 17.72 7.12
C ARG A 46 6.12 17.65 6.31
N GLY A 47 6.04 17.18 5.06
CA GLY A 47 7.18 16.97 4.18
C GLY A 47 7.80 15.58 4.32
N ILE A 48 7.88 14.83 3.23
CA ILE A 48 8.51 13.50 3.17
C ILE A 48 9.17 13.24 1.82
N SER A 49 10.43 12.80 1.82
CA SER A 49 11.11 12.36 0.60
C SER A 49 10.49 11.06 0.11
N THR A 50 9.97 11.07 -1.11
CA THR A 50 9.13 10.00 -1.64
C THR A 50 9.75 9.41 -2.90
N GLY A 51 9.96 8.09 -2.89
CA GLY A 51 10.15 7.31 -4.11
C GLY A 51 8.80 6.78 -4.59
N TYR A 52 8.35 7.21 -5.76
CA TYR A 52 7.10 6.73 -6.36
C TYR A 52 7.40 5.47 -7.17
N ALA A 53 7.05 4.31 -6.62
CA ALA A 53 7.34 3.01 -7.21
C ALA A 53 6.19 2.49 -8.09
N VAL A 54 6.41 1.33 -8.71
CA VAL A 54 5.52 0.71 -9.69
C VAL A 54 4.98 -0.63 -9.16
N GLY A 55 3.72 -0.94 -9.51
CA GLY A 55 3.10 -2.25 -9.26
C GLY A 55 2.36 -2.39 -7.92
N CYS A 56 1.34 -3.25 -7.89
CA CYS A 56 0.61 -3.60 -6.67
C CYS A 56 0.01 -5.01 -6.82
N CYS A 57 -0.24 -5.69 -5.71
CA CYS A 57 -0.90 -7.00 -5.68
C CYS A 57 -2.42 -6.95 -5.46
N LEU A 58 -3.01 -5.74 -5.40
CA LEU A 58 -4.46 -5.51 -5.35
C LEU A 58 -4.90 -4.58 -6.50
N ARG A 59 -6.20 -4.54 -6.78
CA ARG A 59 -6.81 -3.68 -7.82
C ARG A 59 -7.96 -2.84 -7.29
N CYS A 60 -7.79 -2.27 -6.10
CA CYS A 60 -8.82 -1.44 -5.47
C CYS A 60 -9.40 -0.41 -6.44
N PHE A 61 -10.71 -0.44 -6.67
CA PHE A 61 -11.35 0.47 -7.64
C PHE A 61 -11.24 1.94 -7.22
N PHE A 62 -11.07 2.20 -5.92
CA PHE A 62 -10.94 3.54 -5.32
C PHE A 62 -9.47 4.01 -5.14
N CYS A 63 -8.49 3.26 -5.63
CA CYS A 63 -7.09 3.58 -5.41
C CYS A 63 -6.66 4.84 -6.19
N TRP A 64 -5.95 5.74 -5.51
CA TRP A 64 -5.39 6.96 -6.08
C TRP A 64 -4.09 6.76 -6.87
N SER A 65 -3.39 5.63 -6.69
CA SER A 65 -2.09 5.42 -7.34
C SER A 65 -2.19 5.54 -8.86
N GLY A 66 -1.16 6.05 -9.53
CA GLY A 66 -1.18 6.27 -10.97
C GLY A 66 -1.32 5.00 -11.80
N TRP A 67 -1.29 5.16 -13.13
CA TRP A 67 -1.41 4.07 -14.10
C TRP A 67 -0.31 3.00 -13.98
N SER A 68 0.82 3.34 -13.36
CA SER A 68 1.92 2.42 -13.05
C SER A 68 1.51 1.22 -12.18
N ARG A 69 0.39 1.31 -11.45
CA ARG A 69 -0.21 0.18 -10.74
C ARG A 69 -0.77 -0.87 -11.71
N ASP A 70 -1.54 -0.40 -12.69
CA ASP A 70 -2.30 -1.25 -13.59
C ASP A 70 -1.47 -1.72 -14.78
N PHE A 71 -0.54 -0.89 -15.27
CA PHE A 71 0.29 -1.16 -16.45
C PHE A 71 1.80 -1.11 -16.10
N PRO A 72 2.28 -1.90 -15.13
CA PRO A 72 3.66 -1.81 -14.63
C PRO A 72 4.75 -2.03 -15.69
N GLU A 73 4.43 -2.68 -16.81
CA GLU A 73 5.33 -2.87 -17.93
C GLU A 73 5.66 -1.56 -18.66
N LEU A 74 4.70 -0.62 -18.73
CA LEU A 74 4.81 0.64 -19.48
C LEU A 74 5.47 1.78 -18.69
N TYR A 75 5.48 1.68 -17.36
CA TYR A 75 5.91 2.77 -16.49
C TYR A 75 7.21 2.45 -15.75
N GLY A 76 7.93 3.53 -15.41
CA GLY A 76 9.08 3.53 -14.53
C GLY A 76 10.39 3.04 -15.14
N ARG A 77 11.48 3.31 -14.43
CA ARG A 77 12.84 2.84 -14.76
C ARG A 77 13.39 2.02 -13.60
N PHE A 78 14.28 1.07 -13.88
CA PHE A 78 14.93 0.28 -12.84
C PHE A 78 15.98 1.10 -12.10
N TYR A 79 15.93 1.06 -10.78
CA TYR A 79 16.90 1.67 -9.89
C TYR A 79 17.38 0.64 -8.87
N THR A 80 18.68 0.63 -8.61
CA THR A 80 19.24 -0.15 -7.50
C THR A 80 18.83 0.47 -6.16
N PRO A 81 18.96 -0.23 -5.02
CA PRO A 81 18.69 0.35 -3.72
C PRO A 81 19.55 1.60 -3.45
N ARG A 82 20.81 1.61 -3.92
CA ARG A 82 21.72 2.75 -3.81
C ARG A 82 21.25 3.95 -4.64
N ASP A 83 20.77 3.72 -5.85
CA ASP A 83 20.22 4.79 -6.69
C ASP A 83 18.98 5.42 -6.03
N VAL A 84 18.07 4.58 -5.55
CA VAL A 84 16.86 5.03 -4.84
C VAL A 84 17.24 5.85 -3.62
N PHE A 85 18.14 5.34 -2.78
CA PHE A 85 18.61 6.04 -1.59
C PHE A 85 19.22 7.39 -1.93
N LYS A 86 20.11 7.46 -2.94
CA LYS A 86 20.71 8.71 -3.41
C LYS A 86 19.64 9.71 -3.85
N ARG A 87 18.65 9.29 -4.64
CA ARG A 87 17.54 10.15 -5.10
C ARG A 87 16.67 10.64 -3.94
N LEU A 88 16.42 9.78 -2.95
CA LEU A 88 15.70 10.17 -1.73
C LEU A 88 16.50 11.23 -0.96
N CYS A 89 17.81 11.07 -0.82
CA CYS A 89 18.66 12.07 -0.17
C CYS A 89 18.71 13.40 -0.94
N GLU A 90 18.79 13.37 -2.28
CA GLU A 90 18.75 14.56 -3.14
C GLU A 90 17.46 15.36 -2.92
N ALA A 91 16.30 14.69 -3.03
CA ALA A 91 15.00 15.33 -2.79
C ALA A 91 14.86 15.85 -1.35
N ALA A 92 15.37 15.10 -0.38
CA ALA A 92 15.31 15.49 1.03
C ALA A 92 16.15 16.74 1.35
N LYS A 93 17.32 16.89 0.72
CA LYS A 93 18.26 18.00 0.97
C LYS A 93 17.68 19.35 0.61
N GLU A 94 16.99 19.44 -0.52
CA GLU A 94 16.37 20.67 -1.04
C GLU A 94 15.44 21.33 0.00
N TYR A 95 14.67 20.50 0.72
CA TYR A 95 13.67 20.95 1.70
C TYR A 95 14.02 20.64 3.15
N ARG A 96 15.27 20.23 3.43
CA ARG A 96 15.77 19.85 4.77
C ARG A 96 14.89 18.80 5.48
N ILE A 97 14.38 17.83 4.72
CA ILE A 97 13.48 16.79 5.22
C ILE A 97 14.29 15.61 5.76
N ARG A 98 13.90 15.07 6.92
CA ARG A 98 14.49 13.86 7.54
C ARG A 98 13.54 12.67 7.58
N LYS A 99 12.53 12.65 6.71
CA LYS A 99 11.56 11.56 6.55
C LYS A 99 11.64 11.01 5.13
N ALA A 100 11.55 9.68 4.98
CA ALA A 100 11.51 9.03 3.68
C ALA A 100 10.35 8.02 3.59
N ARG A 101 9.89 7.71 2.36
CA ARG A 101 8.95 6.63 2.08
C ARG A 101 9.05 6.10 0.66
N ILE A 102 8.42 4.96 0.42
CA ILE A 102 7.99 4.52 -0.91
C ILE A 102 6.47 4.68 -1.01
N SER A 103 5.98 5.19 -2.13
CA SER A 103 4.55 5.38 -2.36
C SER A 103 4.12 4.99 -3.78
N GLY A 104 2.83 5.12 -4.10
CA GLY A 104 2.29 4.88 -5.44
C GLY A 104 2.19 3.42 -5.89
N CYS A 105 2.43 2.48 -4.99
CA CYS A 105 2.55 1.04 -5.27
C CYS A 105 2.23 0.21 -4.02
N GLU A 106 2.42 -1.12 -4.08
CA GLU A 106 2.65 -1.94 -2.89
C GLU A 106 4.17 -2.00 -2.60
N PRO A 107 4.70 -1.28 -1.60
CA PRO A 107 6.13 -1.19 -1.33
C PRO A 107 6.78 -2.50 -0.88
N THR A 108 6.01 -3.47 -0.37
CA THR A 108 6.55 -4.78 0.03
C THR A 108 6.86 -5.72 -1.14
N LEU A 109 6.50 -5.34 -2.38
CA LEU A 109 7.03 -6.02 -3.56
C LEU A 109 8.55 -5.83 -3.64
N CYS A 110 9.24 -6.81 -4.24
CA CYS A 110 10.68 -6.83 -4.42
C CYS A 110 11.42 -6.85 -3.07
N ARG A 111 11.10 -7.80 -2.18
CA ARG A 111 11.63 -7.87 -0.80
C ARG A 111 13.13 -7.58 -0.69
N GLY A 112 13.96 -8.21 -1.51
CA GLY A 112 15.41 -7.99 -1.49
C GLY A 112 15.84 -6.54 -1.78
N HIS A 113 15.15 -5.86 -2.70
CA HIS A 113 15.37 -4.45 -2.97
C HIS A 113 14.95 -3.58 -1.76
N LEU A 114 13.77 -3.85 -1.19
CA LEU A 114 13.29 -3.09 -0.04
C LEU A 114 14.24 -3.21 1.16
N LEU A 115 14.63 -4.44 1.53
CA LEU A 115 15.50 -4.66 2.69
C LEU A 115 16.86 -3.95 2.53
N LYS A 116 17.49 -4.05 1.36
CA LYS A 116 18.74 -3.32 1.06
C LYS A 116 18.57 -1.80 1.09
N LEU A 117 17.42 -1.27 0.67
CA LEU A 117 17.14 0.16 0.79
C LEU A 117 17.01 0.57 2.26
N LEU A 118 16.32 -0.24 3.07
CA LEU A 118 16.15 0.01 4.50
C LEU A 118 17.48 -0.03 5.24
N GLU A 119 18.42 -0.91 4.87
CA GLU A 119 19.80 -0.91 5.40
C GLU A 119 20.51 0.44 5.16
N LEU A 120 20.40 0.98 3.95
CA LEU A 120 20.97 2.29 3.61
C LEU A 120 20.32 3.40 4.44
N VAL A 121 18.99 3.38 4.58
CA VAL A 121 18.25 4.36 5.39
C VAL A 121 18.62 4.26 6.86
N GLU A 122 18.77 3.05 7.40
CA GLU A 122 19.18 2.80 8.79
C GLU A 122 20.51 3.50 9.10
N SER A 123 21.47 3.44 8.18
CA SER A 123 22.80 4.08 8.29
C SER A 123 22.84 5.59 7.95
N SER A 124 21.70 6.24 7.71
CA SER A 124 21.65 7.61 7.17
C SER A 124 21.12 8.69 8.13
N GLU A 125 21.11 9.95 7.69
CA GLU A 125 20.52 11.10 8.41
C GLU A 125 18.98 11.11 8.46
N PHE A 126 18.30 10.18 7.77
CA PHE A 126 16.85 10.03 7.93
C PHE A 126 16.53 9.60 9.36
N ASN A 127 15.46 10.17 9.93
CA ASN A 127 14.97 9.84 11.26
C ASN A 127 13.90 8.73 11.21
N ILE A 128 13.18 8.66 10.09
CA ILE A 128 12.06 7.72 9.93
C ILE A 128 11.82 7.40 8.45
N PHE A 129 11.50 6.14 8.20
CA PHE A 129 11.05 5.62 6.93
C PHE A 129 9.62 5.09 7.09
N ILE A 130 8.66 5.73 6.42
CA ILE A 130 7.26 5.30 6.46
C ILE A 130 7.05 4.21 5.39
N LEU A 131 6.70 3.01 5.82
CA LEU A 131 6.42 1.86 4.96
C LEU A 131 4.92 1.61 4.89
N GLU A 132 4.26 2.17 3.86
CA GLU A 132 2.81 2.07 3.64
C GLU A 132 2.49 0.76 2.90
N THR A 133 1.77 -0.19 3.49
CA THR A 133 1.50 -1.50 2.88
C THR A 133 0.02 -1.88 2.98
N ASN A 134 -0.46 -2.70 2.05
CA ASN A 134 -1.76 -3.37 2.15
C ASN A 134 -1.74 -4.62 3.06
N GLY A 135 -0.57 -5.05 3.53
CA GLY A 135 -0.41 -6.15 4.48
C GLY A 135 -0.45 -7.56 3.89
N ILE A 136 -0.75 -7.73 2.59
CA ILE A 136 -0.89 -9.07 1.97
C ILE A 136 0.40 -9.87 2.07
N LEU A 137 1.54 -9.30 1.70
CA LEU A 137 2.82 -10.03 1.70
C LEU A 137 3.36 -10.28 3.12
N PHE A 138 3.11 -9.35 4.05
CA PHE A 138 3.46 -9.54 5.46
C PHE A 138 2.62 -10.64 6.12
N GLY A 139 1.31 -10.68 5.83
CA GLY A 139 0.43 -11.74 6.32
C GLY A 139 0.72 -13.10 5.70
N ALA A 140 1.19 -13.14 4.45
CA ALA A 140 1.56 -14.36 3.76
C ALA A 140 2.90 -14.95 4.23
N ASP A 141 3.82 -14.11 4.72
CA ASP A 141 5.15 -14.53 5.15
C ASP A 141 5.61 -13.79 6.42
N LYS A 142 5.45 -14.45 7.57
CA LYS A 142 5.90 -13.98 8.88
C LYS A 142 7.41 -13.66 8.92
N SER A 143 8.23 -14.34 8.12
CA SER A 143 9.68 -14.07 8.07
C SER A 143 9.99 -12.69 7.50
N TYR A 144 9.11 -12.14 6.67
CA TYR A 144 9.29 -10.80 6.12
C TYR A 144 9.16 -9.76 7.23
N VAL A 145 8.16 -9.88 8.11
CA VAL A 145 8.00 -8.98 9.26
C VAL A 145 9.19 -9.07 10.22
N ARG A 146 9.72 -10.28 10.45
CA ARG A 146 10.96 -10.50 11.23
C ARG A 146 12.19 -9.79 10.63
N ASP A 147 12.28 -9.68 9.31
CA ASP A 147 13.37 -8.92 8.70
C ASP A 147 13.16 -7.42 8.85
N ILE A 148 11.90 -6.95 8.77
CA ILE A 148 11.55 -5.55 9.01
C ILE A 148 11.84 -5.12 10.45
N SER A 149 11.66 -6.01 11.43
CA SER A 149 11.90 -5.71 12.86
C SER A 149 13.36 -5.41 13.20
N LYS A 150 14.30 -5.63 12.27
CA LYS A 150 15.72 -5.31 12.44
C LYS A 150 16.02 -3.82 12.27
N PHE A 151 15.10 -3.04 11.68
CA PHE A 151 15.32 -1.62 11.37
C PHE A 151 14.63 -0.72 12.40
N THR A 152 15.38 0.18 13.03
CA THR A 152 14.85 1.05 14.09
C THR A 152 14.13 2.28 13.53
N LYS A 153 14.47 2.67 12.30
CA LYS A 153 13.90 3.84 11.62
C LYS A 153 12.62 3.54 10.85
N VAL A 154 12.21 2.29 10.73
CA VAL A 154 11.00 1.91 9.98
C VAL A 154 9.76 2.12 10.82
N TYR A 155 8.75 2.74 10.22
CA TYR A 155 7.42 2.89 10.77
C TYR A 155 6.40 2.36 9.76
N VAL A 156 5.74 1.26 10.10
CA VAL A 156 4.82 0.56 9.17
C VAL A 156 3.42 1.16 9.26
N ARG A 157 2.81 1.43 8.11
CA ARG A 157 1.41 1.85 8.01
C ARG A 157 0.64 0.79 7.23
N VAL A 158 -0.18 -0.02 7.92
CA VAL A 158 -0.99 -1.07 7.28
C VAL A 158 -2.36 -0.50 6.93
N SER A 159 -2.72 -0.44 5.64
CA SER A 159 -3.99 0.13 5.18
C SER A 159 -4.98 -0.95 4.75
N LEU A 160 -5.99 -1.18 5.60
CA LEU A 160 -7.07 -2.14 5.40
C LEU A 160 -8.11 -1.62 4.39
N LYS A 161 -8.73 -2.54 3.64
CA LYS A 161 -9.59 -2.20 2.50
C LYS A 161 -11.07 -2.56 2.70
N ALA A 162 -11.38 -3.33 3.73
CA ALA A 162 -12.72 -3.79 4.06
C ALA A 162 -12.83 -4.32 5.49
N GLY A 163 -14.06 -4.44 5.98
CA GLY A 163 -14.40 -5.07 7.27
C GLY A 163 -14.84 -6.53 7.16
N ASN A 164 -15.10 -7.04 5.94
CA ASN A 164 -15.45 -8.46 5.73
C ASN A 164 -14.91 -9.02 4.39
N PRO A 165 -14.84 -10.35 4.23
CA PRO A 165 -14.29 -11.00 3.03
C PRO A 165 -15.01 -10.65 1.73
N ARG A 166 -16.34 -10.49 1.77
CA ARG A 166 -17.14 -10.17 0.58
C ARG A 166 -16.81 -8.77 0.07
N ALA A 167 -16.80 -7.78 0.95
CA ALA A 167 -16.45 -6.40 0.62
C ALA A 167 -14.98 -6.29 0.18
N PHE A 168 -14.07 -7.02 0.84
CA PHE A 168 -12.66 -7.11 0.43
C PHE A 168 -12.51 -7.61 -1.01
N SER A 169 -13.18 -8.72 -1.33
CA SER A 169 -13.11 -9.30 -2.66
C SER A 169 -13.70 -8.38 -3.72
N HIS A 170 -14.88 -7.80 -3.43
CA HIS A 170 -15.56 -6.86 -4.31
C HIS A 170 -14.69 -5.65 -4.64
N ARG A 171 -14.12 -5.01 -3.61
CA ARG A 171 -13.34 -3.78 -3.73
C ARG A 171 -11.98 -3.98 -4.39
N THR A 172 -11.27 -5.04 -4.02
CA THR A 172 -9.85 -5.21 -4.35
C THR A 172 -9.59 -6.13 -5.53
N GLY A 173 -10.59 -6.95 -5.90
CA GLY A 173 -10.44 -8.00 -6.92
C GLY A 173 -9.81 -9.28 -6.40
N ALA A 174 -9.28 -9.29 -5.17
CA ALA A 174 -8.70 -10.48 -4.57
C ALA A 174 -9.79 -11.52 -4.20
N LEU A 175 -9.40 -12.78 -4.09
CA LEU A 175 -10.26 -13.81 -3.51
C LEU A 175 -10.56 -13.51 -2.02
N PRO A 176 -11.78 -13.81 -1.54
CA PRO A 176 -12.20 -13.49 -0.17
C PRO A 176 -11.31 -14.15 0.91
N ASP A 177 -10.77 -15.33 0.64
CA ASP A 177 -9.89 -16.08 1.57
C ASP A 177 -8.61 -15.33 1.96
N PHE A 178 -8.22 -14.31 1.18
CA PHE A 178 -7.04 -13.48 1.45
C PHE A 178 -7.34 -12.28 2.36
N PHE A 179 -8.61 -12.09 2.74
CA PHE A 179 -9.05 -11.04 3.66
C PHE A 179 -8.33 -11.09 5.01
N GLU A 180 -7.96 -12.27 5.49
CA GLU A 180 -7.30 -12.43 6.79
C GLU A 180 -5.81 -12.04 6.78
N LEU A 181 -5.17 -11.94 5.61
CA LEU A 181 -3.71 -11.68 5.57
C LEU A 181 -3.32 -10.32 6.15
N PRO A 182 -4.00 -9.20 5.86
CA PRO A 182 -3.66 -7.92 6.49
C PRO A 182 -3.81 -7.94 8.02
N PHE A 183 -4.73 -8.73 8.58
CA PHE A 183 -4.88 -8.89 10.03
C PHE A 183 -3.74 -9.74 10.62
N LYS A 184 -3.36 -10.83 9.95
CA LYS A 184 -2.16 -11.60 10.31
C LYS A 184 -0.89 -10.76 10.25
N ALA A 185 -0.78 -9.85 9.28
CA ALA A 185 0.33 -8.90 9.22
C ALA A 185 0.40 -8.03 10.47
N ILE A 186 -0.74 -7.55 10.97
CA ILE A 186 -0.83 -6.77 12.21
C ILE A 186 -0.41 -7.61 13.42
N GLU A 187 -0.92 -8.83 13.55
CA GLU A 187 -0.50 -9.77 14.61
C GLU A 187 1.02 -10.00 14.58
N TYR A 188 1.61 -10.21 13.40
CA TYR A 188 3.06 -10.40 13.27
C TYR A 188 3.86 -9.14 13.60
N LEU A 189 3.34 -7.95 13.27
CA LEU A 189 3.98 -6.68 13.64
C LEU A 189 3.99 -6.49 15.16
N ILE A 190 2.93 -6.90 15.85
CA ILE A 190 2.85 -6.93 17.32
C ILE A 190 3.86 -7.93 17.88
N ASP A 191 3.86 -9.17 17.40
CA ASP A 191 4.75 -10.24 17.86
C ASP A 191 6.23 -9.86 17.80
N TYR A 192 6.63 -9.13 16.75
CA TYR A 192 8.02 -8.70 16.55
C TYR A 192 8.32 -7.30 17.08
N GLY A 193 7.37 -6.64 17.76
CA GLY A 193 7.57 -5.31 18.33
C GLY A 193 7.90 -4.23 17.31
N VAL A 194 7.43 -4.38 16.06
CA VAL A 194 7.65 -3.39 15.00
C VAL A 194 6.82 -2.16 15.31
N ARG A 195 7.34 -0.96 15.06
CA ARG A 195 6.56 0.28 15.20
C ARG A 195 5.59 0.40 14.03
N PHE A 196 4.29 0.44 14.32
CA PHE A 196 3.28 0.54 13.28
C PHE A 196 2.03 1.30 13.71
N HIS A 197 1.16 1.57 12.74
CA HIS A 197 -0.25 1.86 12.95
C HIS A 197 -1.11 1.25 11.85
N VAL A 198 -2.41 1.19 12.12
CA VAL A 198 -3.41 0.70 11.18
C VAL A 198 -4.18 1.88 10.62
N ALA A 199 -4.35 1.88 9.31
CA ALA A 199 -5.26 2.74 8.58
C ALA A 199 -6.34 1.89 7.89
N ALA A 200 -7.47 2.49 7.51
CA ALA A 200 -8.47 1.81 6.72
C ALA A 200 -9.24 2.78 5.81
N MET A 201 -9.61 2.31 4.62
CA MET A 201 -10.57 3.00 3.76
C MET A 201 -11.97 2.88 4.36
N THR A 202 -12.33 3.83 5.23
CA THR A 202 -13.61 3.85 5.95
C THR A 202 -14.58 4.92 5.45
N ASP A 203 -14.27 5.53 4.29
CA ASP A 203 -15.19 6.41 3.59
C ASP A 203 -16.61 5.82 3.55
N PRO A 204 -17.63 6.49 4.12
CA PRO A 204 -18.96 5.90 4.26
C PRO A 204 -19.65 5.61 2.92
N ARG A 205 -19.17 6.22 1.82
CA ARG A 205 -19.63 5.96 0.45
C ARG A 205 -19.08 4.64 -0.10
N ILE A 206 -18.01 4.11 0.51
CA ILE A 206 -17.37 2.84 0.16
C ILE A 206 -17.67 1.76 1.21
N MET A 207 -17.52 2.10 2.48
CA MET A 207 -17.68 1.23 3.64
C MET A 207 -18.91 1.65 4.47
N PRO A 208 -20.04 0.94 4.36
CA PRO A 208 -21.21 1.22 5.18
C PRO A 208 -20.92 1.09 6.69
N ALA A 209 -21.70 1.80 7.51
CA ALA A 209 -21.48 1.86 8.96
C ALA A 209 -21.45 0.47 9.63
N GLY A 210 -22.30 -0.47 9.21
CA GLY A 210 -22.31 -1.84 9.73
C GLY A 210 -20.99 -2.57 9.49
N GLU A 211 -20.42 -2.46 8.28
CA GLU A 211 -19.12 -3.04 7.96
C GLU A 211 -17.98 -2.35 8.74
N ARG A 212 -18.06 -1.04 8.95
CA ARG A 212 -17.09 -0.33 9.80
C ARG A 212 -17.10 -0.88 11.23
N VAL A 213 -18.28 -1.21 11.77
CA VAL A 213 -18.39 -1.86 13.09
C VAL A 213 -17.74 -3.24 13.09
N GLU A 214 -17.96 -4.05 12.05
CA GLU A 214 -17.29 -5.35 11.89
C GLU A 214 -15.76 -5.20 11.90
N LEU A 215 -15.22 -4.24 11.14
CA LEU A 215 -13.79 -3.94 11.10
C LEU A 215 -13.25 -3.55 12.49
N LEU A 216 -13.95 -2.64 13.19
CA LEU A 216 -13.52 -2.19 14.52
C LEU A 216 -13.56 -3.33 15.54
N ASN A 217 -14.56 -4.20 15.49
CA ASN A 217 -14.62 -5.38 16.35
C ASN A 217 -13.44 -6.32 16.07
N ARG A 218 -13.17 -6.61 14.80
CA ARG A 218 -12.01 -7.44 14.41
C ARG A 218 -10.69 -6.88 14.92
N LEU A 219 -10.51 -5.56 14.87
CA LEU A 219 -9.32 -4.90 15.41
C LEU A 219 -9.26 -4.97 16.94
N ARG A 220 -10.39 -4.81 17.65
CA ARG A 220 -10.46 -4.94 19.12
C ARG A 220 -10.09 -6.34 19.59
N ASP A 221 -10.46 -7.36 18.83
CA ASP A 221 -10.13 -8.76 19.15
C ASP A 221 -8.62 -9.03 19.12
N ILE A 222 -7.86 -8.27 18.31
CA ILE A 222 -6.39 -8.34 18.25
C ILE A 222 -5.76 -7.50 19.37
N ASP A 223 -6.09 -6.21 19.41
CA ASP A 223 -5.70 -5.30 20.50
C ASP A 223 -6.68 -4.10 20.50
N PRO A 224 -7.36 -3.81 21.63
CA PRO A 224 -8.28 -2.67 21.75
C PRO A 224 -7.71 -1.32 21.28
N LYS A 225 -6.39 -1.11 21.38
CA LYS A 225 -5.71 0.10 20.90
C LYS A 225 -5.80 0.27 19.39
N LEU A 226 -5.85 -0.82 18.62
CA LEU A 226 -5.93 -0.76 17.16
C LEU A 226 -7.21 -0.09 16.69
N ALA A 227 -8.35 -0.44 17.31
CA ALA A 227 -9.63 0.20 17.02
C ALA A 227 -9.69 1.65 17.52
N LYS A 228 -9.04 1.94 18.65
CA LYS A 228 -9.01 3.29 19.25
C LYS A 228 -8.21 4.29 18.42
N TYR A 229 -7.10 3.86 17.82
CA TYR A 229 -6.16 4.69 17.08
C TYR A 229 -6.17 4.43 15.57
N LEU A 230 -7.24 3.82 15.05
CA LEU A 230 -7.41 3.58 13.63
C LEU A 230 -7.35 4.90 12.85
N GLU A 231 -6.44 5.00 11.88
CA GLU A 231 -6.42 6.11 10.93
C GLU A 231 -7.48 5.88 9.85
N GLU A 232 -8.42 6.81 9.70
CA GLU A 232 -9.51 6.71 8.73
C GLU A 232 -9.15 7.41 7.42
N GLU A 233 -9.20 6.68 6.31
CA GLU A 233 -8.95 7.18 4.96
C GLU A 233 -10.27 7.49 4.24
N LEU A 234 -10.31 8.63 3.56
CA LEU A 234 -11.38 9.01 2.65
C LEU A 234 -10.97 8.80 1.19
N CYS A 235 -11.97 8.61 0.31
CA CYS A 235 -11.74 8.48 -1.12
C CYS A 235 -11.73 9.86 -1.78
N ASP A 236 -10.55 10.34 -2.13
CA ASP A 236 -10.37 11.60 -2.86
C ASP A 236 -10.53 11.42 -4.38
N PRO A 237 -10.99 12.47 -5.11
CA PRO A 237 -11.28 12.42 -6.54
C PRO A 237 -10.02 12.58 -7.41
N TYR A 238 -9.02 11.71 -7.25
CA TYR A 238 -7.87 11.68 -8.17
C TYR A 238 -8.29 11.18 -9.55
N ASP A 239 -7.67 11.68 -10.62
CA ASP A 239 -8.00 11.31 -12.01
C ASP A 239 -8.06 9.78 -12.23
N ALA A 240 -7.05 9.07 -11.74
CA ALA A 240 -6.99 7.62 -11.87
C ALA A 240 -8.06 6.91 -11.00
N THR A 241 -8.45 7.50 -9.86
CA THR A 241 -9.58 7.01 -9.05
C THR A 241 -10.88 7.13 -9.82
N ILE A 242 -11.18 8.31 -10.36
CA ILE A 242 -12.41 8.60 -11.12
C ILE A 242 -12.59 7.62 -12.28
N VAL A 243 -11.53 7.39 -13.06
CA VAL A 243 -11.58 6.46 -14.21
C VAL A 243 -11.80 5.02 -13.75
N ARG A 244 -11.11 4.56 -12.70
CA ARG A 244 -11.29 3.20 -12.18
C ARG A 244 -12.67 2.96 -11.64
N MET A 245 -13.26 3.94 -10.96
CA MET A 245 -14.63 3.87 -10.46
C MET A 245 -15.61 3.74 -11.63
N SER A 246 -15.46 4.57 -12.67
CA SER A 246 -16.29 4.50 -13.87
C SER A 246 -16.20 3.13 -14.56
N ILE A 247 -14.99 2.61 -14.77
CA ILE A 247 -14.76 1.28 -15.38
C ILE A 247 -15.34 0.15 -14.52
N PHE A 248 -15.30 0.31 -13.19
CA PHE A 248 -15.89 -0.64 -12.26
C PHE A 248 -17.42 -0.56 -12.21
N GLY A 249 -18.03 0.44 -12.84
CA GLY A 249 -19.49 0.66 -12.87
C GLY A 249 -20.02 1.56 -11.76
N ILE A 250 -19.14 2.31 -11.07
CA ILE A 250 -19.53 3.35 -10.11
C ILE A 250 -19.46 4.70 -10.80
N ASP A 251 -20.58 5.41 -10.84
CA ASP A 251 -20.67 6.77 -11.37
C ASP A 251 -19.92 7.75 -10.45
N PRO A 252 -18.77 8.31 -10.87
CA PRO A 252 -17.99 9.20 -10.03
C PRO A 252 -18.72 10.52 -9.77
N VAL A 253 -19.54 11.01 -10.69
CA VAL A 253 -20.30 12.25 -10.49
C VAL A 253 -21.27 12.07 -9.33
N LYS A 254 -22.04 10.97 -9.32
CA LYS A 254 -22.93 10.64 -8.19
C LYS A 254 -22.17 10.39 -6.90
N PHE A 255 -21.04 9.70 -6.97
CA PHE A 255 -20.22 9.37 -5.81
C PHE A 255 -19.65 10.61 -5.10
N TYR A 256 -19.24 11.65 -5.85
CA TYR A 256 -18.66 12.88 -5.29
C TYR A 256 -19.66 14.03 -5.10
N LYS A 257 -20.89 13.92 -5.62
CA LYS A 257 -21.92 14.99 -5.57
C LYS A 257 -22.26 15.48 -4.16
N TYR A 258 -22.16 14.60 -3.16
CA TYR A 258 -22.53 14.89 -1.77
C TYR A 258 -21.32 14.97 -0.84
N SER A 259 -20.13 15.16 -1.40
CA SER A 259 -18.85 15.02 -0.68
C SER A 259 -18.08 16.32 -0.53
N LEU A 260 -18.65 17.42 -1.00
CA LEU A 260 -18.19 18.77 -0.71
C LEU A 260 -19.09 19.33 0.41
N PRO A 261 -18.56 19.61 1.61
CA PRO A 261 -19.20 20.57 2.50
C PRO A 261 -19.27 21.96 1.84
#